data_AF-T1KR62-F1
#
_entry.id   AF-T1KR62-F1
#
_cell.length_a   1.000
_cell.length_b   1.000
_cell.length_c   1.000
_cell.angle_alpha   90.00
_cell.angle_beta   90.00
_cell.angle_gamma   90.00
#
_symmetry.space_group_name_H-M   'P 1'
#
loop_
_entity.id
_entity.type
_entity.pdbx_description
1 polymer ?
#
loop_
_entity_poly.entity_id
_entity_poly.type
_entity_poly.pdbx_seq_one_letter_code
_entity_poly.pdbx_strand_id
1 'polypeptide(L)'
;MFSCSYLCLISTKFAYSMEPLVVRGIINDWKSLQDFSFDFFTQLYSSSNPFYRCQFFPNKTPFKSLREALDSISGHVDADYFKSWYIGWSNCDPSITQKLRQYYKRPSFLPSDSEDSRLDWIFMGTPGYGAPMHIDNVGYPSWQAQIKGSKKWILEPPIECYFTCKRFEITVIKKTIGILCCDLVFR
;
A
#
# COMPACT_ATOMS: atom_id res chain seq x y z
N MET A 1 10.55 21.13 -23.70
CA MET A 1 9.25 21.77 -23.41
C MET A 1 8.20 20.66 -23.37
N PHE A 2 8.02 19.98 -22.23
CA PHE A 2 6.96 18.99 -22.05
C PHE A 2 5.80 19.66 -21.34
N SER A 3 4.65 19.64 -22.00
CA SER A 3 3.43 20.38 -21.69
C SER A 3 2.91 20.08 -20.28
N CYS A 4 2.74 21.14 -19.49
CA CYS A 4 2.21 21.15 -18.11
C CYS A 4 0.66 21.05 -18.08
N SER A 5 0.06 20.28 -19.00
CA SER A 5 -1.40 20.23 -19.16
C SER A 5 -2.03 18.93 -18.64
N TYR A 6 -1.24 17.89 -18.35
CA TYR A 6 -1.76 16.61 -17.85
C TYR A 6 -1.82 16.53 -16.31
N LEU A 7 -0.97 17.28 -15.60
CA LEU A 7 -0.91 17.27 -14.13
C LEU A 7 -2.10 17.97 -13.47
N CYS A 8 -2.63 19.04 -14.07
CA CYS A 8 -3.78 19.77 -13.52
C CYS A 8 -5.12 19.01 -13.67
N LEU A 9 -5.18 18.02 -14.59
CA LEU A 9 -6.38 17.23 -14.83
C LEU A 9 -6.63 16.17 -13.76
N ILE A 10 -5.60 15.57 -13.15
CA ILE A 10 -5.81 14.53 -12.13
C ILE A 10 -6.35 15.15 -10.83
N SER A 11 -5.83 16.30 -10.41
CA SER A 11 -6.31 17.00 -9.21
C SER A 11 -7.74 17.53 -9.37
N THR A 12 -8.13 18.06 -10.53
CA THR A 12 -9.47 18.65 -10.71
C THR A 12 -10.54 17.67 -11.21
N LYS A 13 -10.19 16.64 -11.99
CA LYS A 13 -11.17 15.65 -12.49
C LYS A 13 -11.28 14.37 -11.65
N PHE A 14 -10.22 13.94 -10.97
CA PHE A 14 -10.20 12.62 -10.33
C PHE A 14 -9.98 12.66 -8.83
N ALA A 15 -9.14 13.58 -8.33
CA ALA A 15 -8.88 13.66 -6.88
C ALA A 15 -10.12 14.07 -6.06
N TYR A 16 -11.11 14.73 -6.69
CA TYR A 16 -12.38 15.12 -6.06
C TYR A 16 -13.62 14.44 -6.65
N SER A 17 -13.49 13.52 -7.61
CA SER A 17 -14.65 12.83 -8.20
C SER A 17 -15.11 11.61 -7.40
N MET A 18 -14.38 11.23 -6.35
CA MET A 18 -14.58 9.99 -5.59
C MET A 18 -14.47 8.71 -6.43
N GLU A 19 -13.96 8.80 -7.66
CA GLU A 19 -13.77 7.64 -8.52
C GLU A 19 -12.41 6.97 -8.26
N PRO A 20 -12.36 5.65 -8.05
CA PRO A 20 -11.09 4.95 -7.91
C PRO A 20 -10.30 4.98 -9.23
N LEU A 21 -9.00 5.26 -9.14
CA LEU A 21 -8.12 5.40 -10.29
C LEU A 21 -6.94 4.44 -10.20
N VAL A 22 -6.57 3.83 -11.34
CA VAL A 22 -5.39 2.98 -11.44
C VAL A 22 -4.44 3.55 -12.49
N VAL A 23 -3.24 3.94 -12.05
CA VAL A 23 -2.19 4.56 -12.86
C VAL A 23 -1.03 3.58 -13.06
N ARG A 24 -0.67 3.31 -14.32
CA ARG A 24 0.41 2.37 -14.67
C ARG A 24 1.63 3.09 -15.20
N GLY A 25 2.82 2.49 -15.00
CA GLY A 25 4.05 2.93 -15.66
C GLY A 25 4.73 4.15 -15.05
N ILE A 26 4.32 4.57 -13.85
CA ILE A 26 4.76 5.84 -13.23
C ILE A 26 5.86 5.66 -12.17
N ILE A 27 6.06 4.44 -11.68
CA ILE A 27 7.05 4.13 -10.62
C ILE A 27 8.28 3.37 -11.15
N ASN A 28 8.55 3.44 -12.45
CA ASN A 28 9.61 2.66 -13.10
C ASN A 28 11.02 2.96 -12.57
N ASP A 29 11.22 4.15 -11.99
CA ASP A 29 12.49 4.64 -11.44
C ASP A 29 12.66 4.32 -9.94
N TRP A 30 11.69 3.67 -9.30
CA TRP A 30 11.78 3.34 -7.88
C TRP A 30 12.70 2.15 -7.64
N LYS A 31 13.70 2.33 -6.77
CA LYS A 31 14.62 1.25 -6.36
C LYS A 31 13.88 0.12 -5.65
N SER A 32 12.77 0.42 -4.97
CA SER A 32 11.92 -0.57 -4.31
C SER A 32 11.48 -1.71 -5.22
N LEU A 33 11.33 -1.48 -6.53
CA LEU A 33 10.94 -2.49 -7.50
C LEU A 33 11.92 -3.67 -7.63
N GLN A 34 13.19 -3.43 -7.25
CA GLN A 34 14.26 -4.43 -7.24
C GLN A 34 14.60 -4.86 -5.82
N ASP A 35 14.78 -3.89 -4.93
CA ASP A 35 15.47 -4.11 -3.66
C ASP A 35 14.53 -4.57 -2.54
N PHE A 36 13.23 -4.28 -2.61
CA PHE A 36 12.30 -4.70 -1.56
C PHE A 36 12.12 -6.21 -1.57
N SER A 37 12.55 -6.85 -0.50
CA SER A 37 12.43 -8.29 -0.23
C SER A 37 12.14 -8.50 1.26
N PHE A 38 11.82 -9.74 1.65
CA PHE A 38 11.69 -10.08 3.06
C PHE A 38 12.99 -9.80 3.81
N ASP A 39 14.13 -10.23 3.27
CA ASP A 39 15.43 -10.00 3.89
C ASP A 39 15.77 -8.51 4.02
N PHE A 40 15.39 -7.69 3.03
CA PHE A 40 15.52 -6.23 3.13
C PHE A 40 14.76 -5.69 4.34
N PHE A 41 13.50 -6.07 4.52
CA PHE A 41 12.71 -5.58 5.66
C PHE A 41 13.19 -6.16 6.98
N THR A 42 13.60 -7.43 7.04
CA THR A 42 14.20 -8.03 8.24
C THR A 42 15.46 -7.29 8.67
N GLN A 43 16.35 -6.96 7.74
CA GLN A 43 17.54 -6.16 8.02
C GLN A 43 17.18 -4.72 8.43
N LEU A 44 16.24 -4.10 7.73
CA LEU A 44 15.81 -2.73 7.97
C LEU A 44 15.25 -2.56 9.40
N TYR A 45 14.42 -3.48 9.85
CA TYR A 45 13.78 -3.46 11.17
C TYR A 45 14.56 -4.21 12.26
N SER A 46 15.73 -4.79 11.94
CA SER A 46 16.55 -5.59 12.87
C SER A 46 16.91 -4.85 14.17
N SER A 47 17.18 -3.55 14.05
CA SER A 47 17.59 -2.65 15.14
C SER A 47 16.46 -1.72 15.60
N SER A 48 15.27 -1.84 15.00
CA SER A 48 14.12 -1.01 15.38
C SER A 48 13.57 -1.49 16.72
N ASN A 49 13.38 -0.55 17.65
CA ASN A 49 12.86 -0.86 18.97
C ASN A 49 11.32 -0.79 18.94
N PRO A 50 10.59 -1.89 19.20
CA PRO A 50 9.13 -1.97 19.00
C PRO A 50 8.29 -1.16 20.00
N PHE A 51 8.89 -0.33 20.86
CA PHE A 51 8.20 0.38 21.95
C PHE A 51 7.39 1.61 21.51
N TYR A 52 7.39 1.95 20.22
CA TYR A 52 6.57 3.05 19.70
C TYR A 52 5.32 2.51 19.00
N ARG A 53 4.24 3.29 19.09
CA ARG A 53 2.81 3.02 18.79
C ARG A 53 2.48 2.62 17.33
N CYS A 54 3.37 1.92 16.65
CA CYS A 54 3.19 1.38 15.31
C CYS A 54 2.12 0.28 15.34
N GLN A 55 1.23 0.29 14.36
CA GLN A 55 0.18 -0.70 14.25
C GLN A 55 0.67 -1.88 13.41
N PHE A 56 0.52 -3.09 13.94
CA PHE A 56 0.65 -4.32 13.19
C PHE A 56 -0.74 -4.83 12.79
N PHE A 57 -0.91 -5.25 11.54
CA PHE A 57 -2.17 -5.74 10.99
C PHE A 57 -2.05 -7.26 10.73
N PRO A 58 -2.39 -8.11 11.71
CA PRO A 58 -2.31 -9.57 11.59
C PRO A 58 -3.50 -10.15 10.81
N ASN A 59 -3.59 -9.82 9.52
CA ASN A 59 -4.71 -10.21 8.67
C ASN A 59 -4.57 -11.67 8.17
N LYS A 60 -5.23 -12.62 8.83
CA LYS A 60 -5.15 -14.06 8.47
C LYS A 60 -3.70 -14.58 8.51
N THR A 61 -3.01 -14.37 9.61
CA THR A 61 -1.64 -14.84 9.81
C THR A 61 -1.46 -15.50 11.18
N PRO A 62 -0.52 -16.46 11.34
CA PRO A 62 -0.12 -16.94 12.67
C PRO A 62 0.71 -15.93 13.47
N PHE A 63 1.28 -14.89 12.83
CA PHE A 63 2.19 -13.97 13.48
C PHE A 63 1.47 -12.98 14.39
N LYS A 64 2.00 -12.75 15.59
CA LYS A 64 1.47 -11.80 16.58
C LYS A 64 2.15 -10.43 16.51
N SER A 65 3.33 -10.35 15.90
CA SER A 65 4.10 -9.12 15.77
C SER A 65 4.87 -9.05 14.46
N LEU A 66 5.27 -7.83 14.06
CA LEU A 66 6.16 -7.63 12.93
C LEU A 66 7.50 -8.36 13.11
N ARG A 67 8.05 -8.35 14.33
CA ARG A 67 9.31 -9.02 14.64
C ARG A 67 9.21 -10.52 14.39
N GLU A 68 8.18 -11.15 14.95
CA GLU A 68 7.90 -12.57 14.75
C GLU A 68 7.72 -12.90 13.26
N ALA A 69 6.97 -12.08 12.52
CA ALA A 69 6.78 -12.28 11.09
C ALA A 69 8.11 -12.20 10.32
N LEU A 70 8.90 -11.15 10.53
CA LEU A 70 10.18 -10.96 9.83
C LEU A 70 11.22 -12.02 10.18
N ASP A 71 11.28 -12.45 11.44
CA ASP A 71 12.17 -13.53 11.88
C ASP A 71 11.74 -14.90 11.31
N SER A 72 10.42 -15.16 11.25
CA SER A 72 9.90 -16.44 10.74
C SER A 72 10.00 -16.56 9.22
N ILE A 73 9.85 -15.44 8.49
CA ILE A 73 9.85 -15.43 7.03
C ILE A 73 11.26 -15.31 6.46
N SER A 74 12.18 -14.61 7.14
CA SER A 74 13.55 -14.43 6.66
C SER A 74 14.25 -15.78 6.48
N GLY A 75 14.95 -15.93 5.35
CA GLY A 75 15.65 -17.17 4.99
C GLY A 75 14.75 -18.35 4.59
N HIS A 76 13.42 -18.23 4.68
CA HIS A 76 12.48 -19.28 4.30
C HIS A 76 11.83 -18.91 2.96
N VAL A 77 12.31 -19.53 1.87
CA VAL A 77 11.88 -19.26 0.50
C VAL A 77 10.54 -19.93 0.18
N ASP A 78 10.17 -20.97 0.92
CA ASP A 78 8.93 -21.70 0.68
C ASP A 78 7.74 -21.02 1.35
N ALA A 79 6.95 -20.35 0.50
CA ALA A 79 5.58 -19.94 0.80
C ALA A 79 4.73 -21.12 1.32
N ASP A 80 5.13 -22.36 1.06
CA ASP A 80 4.44 -23.57 1.51
C ASP A 80 4.60 -23.86 3.00
N TYR A 81 5.58 -23.26 3.70
CA TYR A 81 5.71 -23.41 5.16
C TYR A 81 4.51 -22.80 5.90
N PHE A 82 3.88 -21.77 5.31
CA PHE A 82 2.70 -21.11 5.84
C PHE A 82 1.59 -21.08 4.77
N LYS A 83 0.62 -22.00 4.86
CA LYS A 83 -0.51 -22.19 3.91
C LYS A 83 -1.01 -20.91 3.21
N SER A 84 -1.26 -19.85 3.97
CA SER A 84 -1.56 -18.52 3.46
C SER A 84 -1.42 -17.51 4.60
N TRP A 85 -0.75 -16.38 4.36
CA TRP A 85 -0.70 -15.27 5.32
C TRP A 85 -0.67 -13.92 4.62
N TYR A 86 -1.20 -12.91 5.30
CA TYR A 86 -1.13 -11.52 4.88
C TYR A 86 -0.89 -10.63 6.10
N ILE A 87 0.09 -9.74 6.01
CA ILE A 87 0.42 -8.81 7.09
C ILE A 87 0.51 -7.40 6.54
N GLY A 88 0.18 -6.45 7.40
CA GLY A 88 0.53 -5.05 7.20
C GLY A 88 1.20 -4.49 8.44
N TRP A 89 1.92 -3.40 8.31
CA TRP A 89 2.36 -2.61 9.45
C TRP A 89 2.53 -1.15 9.07
N SER A 90 2.39 -0.26 10.06
CA SER A 90 2.80 1.13 9.91
C SER A 90 4.22 1.34 10.42
N ASN A 91 4.98 2.19 9.72
CA ASN A 91 6.26 2.68 10.21
C ASN A 91 6.08 4.01 10.95
N CYS A 92 6.44 4.01 12.23
CA CYS A 92 6.42 5.17 13.11
C CYS A 92 7.84 5.61 13.54
N ASP A 93 8.89 4.93 13.05
CA ASP A 93 10.29 5.27 13.30
C ASP A 93 10.80 6.23 12.21
N PRO A 94 11.13 7.49 12.53
CA PRO A 94 11.61 8.47 11.56
C PRO A 94 12.91 8.05 10.86
N SER A 95 13.78 7.29 11.53
CA SER A 95 15.04 6.81 10.96
C SER A 95 14.80 5.76 9.87
N ILE A 96 13.79 4.91 10.08
CA ILE A 96 13.33 3.95 9.06
C ILE A 96 12.61 4.68 7.93
N THR A 97 11.79 5.69 8.23
CA THR A 97 11.13 6.52 7.21
C THR A 97 12.18 7.13 6.28
N GLN A 98 13.24 7.74 6.83
CA GLN A 98 14.30 8.34 6.02
C GLN A 98 14.97 7.32 5.08
N LYS A 99 15.19 6.09 5.54
CA LYS A 99 15.72 5.00 4.70
C LYS A 99 14.72 4.59 3.63
N LEU A 100 13.45 4.37 3.98
CA LEU A 100 12.38 3.99 3.05
C LEU A 100 12.20 5.02 1.92
N ARG A 101 12.32 6.31 2.24
CA ARG A 101 12.24 7.43 1.27
C ARG A 101 13.39 7.43 0.24
N GLN A 102 14.42 6.62 0.41
CA GLN A 102 15.45 6.39 -0.62
C GLN A 102 15.02 5.38 -1.69
N TYR A 103 13.99 4.57 -1.41
CA TYR A 103 13.54 3.48 -2.28
C TYR A 103 12.26 3.81 -3.05
N TYR A 104 11.43 4.68 -2.50
CA TYR A 104 10.24 5.23 -3.15
C TYR A 104 10.00 6.67 -2.73
N LYS A 105 9.17 7.35 -3.51
CA LYS A 105 8.82 8.76 -3.31
C LYS A 105 7.32 8.92 -3.53
N ARG A 106 6.77 10.05 -3.07
CA ARG A 106 5.44 10.47 -3.50
C ARG A 106 5.37 10.47 -5.03
N PRO A 107 4.37 9.81 -5.64
CA PRO A 107 4.17 9.84 -7.09
C PRO A 107 4.04 11.27 -7.61
N SER A 108 4.77 11.60 -8.68
CA SER A 108 4.91 12.99 -9.14
C SER A 108 3.61 13.65 -9.59
N PHE A 109 2.61 12.86 -9.99
CA PHE A 109 1.31 13.33 -10.42
C PHE A 109 0.37 13.68 -9.27
N LEU A 110 0.68 13.25 -8.04
CA LEU A 110 -0.10 13.65 -6.88
C LEU A 110 0.24 15.10 -6.50
N PRO A 111 -0.65 15.81 -5.79
CA PRO A 111 -0.33 17.08 -5.13
C PRO A 111 0.70 16.93 -3.99
N SER A 112 1.44 17.99 -3.66
CA SER A 112 2.45 17.95 -2.58
C SER A 112 1.86 17.75 -1.18
N ASP A 113 0.59 18.11 -1.02
CA ASP A 113 -0.23 18.01 0.19
C ASP A 113 -1.13 16.76 0.21
N SER A 114 -0.96 15.83 -0.75
CA SER A 114 -1.77 14.60 -0.82
C SER A 114 -1.37 13.53 0.19
N GLU A 115 -0.29 13.73 0.93
CA GLU A 115 0.23 12.79 1.92
C GLU A 115 0.41 13.51 3.25
N ASP A 116 -0.14 12.96 4.34
CA ASP A 116 0.36 13.32 5.67
C ASP A 116 1.72 12.61 5.82
N SER A 117 2.79 13.38 5.98
CA SER A 117 4.18 12.90 5.93
C SER A 117 4.56 11.90 7.03
N ARG A 118 3.62 11.54 7.91
CA ARG A 118 3.91 10.93 9.20
C ARG A 118 3.94 9.40 9.21
N LEU A 119 3.20 8.71 8.33
CA LEU A 119 3.08 7.25 8.42
C LEU A 119 3.11 6.57 7.05
N ASP A 120 3.97 5.58 6.92
CA ASP A 120 4.02 4.67 5.78
C ASP A 120 3.41 3.33 6.18
N TRP A 121 2.51 2.79 5.33
CA TRP A 121 1.98 1.44 5.51
C TRP A 121 2.57 0.50 4.47
N ILE A 122 3.06 -0.64 4.93
CA ILE A 122 3.63 -1.68 4.08
C ILE A 122 2.81 -2.95 4.27
N PHE A 123 2.46 -3.60 3.17
CA PHE A 123 1.67 -4.83 3.16
C PHE A 123 2.38 -5.92 2.37
N MET A 124 2.38 -7.15 2.90
CA MET A 124 3.01 -8.32 2.30
C MET A 124 2.15 -9.56 2.55
N GLY A 125 2.24 -10.54 1.67
CA GLY A 125 1.53 -11.80 1.85
C GLY A 125 1.81 -12.80 0.74
N THR A 126 1.35 -14.02 0.96
CA THR A 126 1.34 -15.10 -0.02
C THR A 126 0.08 -15.04 -0.89
N PRO A 127 -0.03 -15.84 -1.97
CA PRO A 127 -1.29 -16.02 -2.68
C PRO A 127 -2.44 -16.35 -1.71
N GLY A 128 -3.58 -15.69 -1.90
CA GLY A 128 -4.74 -15.83 -1.03
C GLY A 128 -5.47 -14.52 -0.78
N TYR A 129 -6.29 -14.52 0.27
CA TYR A 129 -7.04 -13.33 0.68
C TYR A 129 -6.14 -12.36 1.45
N GLY A 130 -6.25 -11.08 1.11
CA GLY A 130 -5.54 -10.00 1.81
C GLY A 130 -6.36 -9.39 2.96
N ALA A 131 -6.34 -8.06 3.04
CA ALA A 131 -7.12 -7.30 4.01
C ALA A 131 -8.63 -7.51 3.78
N PRO A 132 -9.43 -7.66 4.85
CA PRO A 132 -10.88 -7.77 4.74
C PRO A 132 -11.51 -6.43 4.36
N MET A 133 -12.82 -6.45 4.13
CA MET A 133 -13.65 -5.27 3.89
C MET A 133 -13.60 -4.25 5.03
N HIS A 134 -13.11 -3.05 4.72
CA HIS A 134 -13.00 -1.92 5.65
C HIS A 134 -13.04 -0.60 4.90
N ILE A 135 -13.33 0.47 5.64
CA ILE A 135 -13.20 1.87 5.20
C ILE A 135 -11.94 2.44 5.85
N ASP A 136 -11.08 3.08 5.05
CA ASP A 136 -9.88 3.75 5.55
C ASP A 136 -10.26 5.04 6.29
N ASN A 137 -9.99 5.11 7.59
CA ASN A 137 -10.18 6.34 8.38
C ASN A 137 -8.95 7.26 8.27
N VAL A 138 -8.79 7.88 7.09
CA VAL A 138 -7.66 8.77 6.76
C VAL A 138 -8.16 10.16 6.38
N GLY A 139 -7.42 11.20 6.76
CA GLY A 139 -7.79 12.59 6.47
C GLY A 139 -7.51 13.05 5.03
N TYR A 140 -6.78 12.24 4.25
CA TYR A 140 -6.42 12.51 2.86
C TYR A 140 -6.61 11.26 2.00
N PRO A 141 -6.85 11.39 0.68
CA PRO A 141 -6.93 10.25 -0.22
C PRO A 141 -5.71 9.33 -0.10
N SER A 142 -5.94 8.02 -0.01
CA SER A 142 -4.87 7.05 0.10
C SER A 142 -4.45 6.55 -1.30
N TRP A 143 -3.18 6.20 -1.45
CA TRP A 143 -2.67 5.55 -2.65
C TRP A 143 -1.80 4.37 -2.26
N GLN A 144 -1.82 3.32 -3.08
CA GLN A 144 -1.04 2.10 -2.86
C GLN A 144 -0.27 1.74 -4.13
N ALA A 145 1.05 1.62 -4.01
CA ALA A 145 1.90 1.15 -5.09
C ALA A 145 2.13 -0.37 -5.01
N GLN A 146 1.85 -1.08 -6.09
CA GLN A 146 2.12 -2.51 -6.20
C GLN A 146 3.57 -2.74 -6.65
N ILE A 147 4.44 -3.09 -5.68
CA ILE A 147 5.87 -3.26 -5.90
C ILE A 147 6.23 -4.65 -6.43
N LYS A 148 5.57 -5.70 -5.93
CA LYS A 148 5.75 -7.10 -6.35
C LYS A 148 4.41 -7.84 -6.44
N GLY A 149 4.33 -8.87 -7.27
CA GLY A 149 3.10 -9.65 -7.46
C GLY A 149 1.93 -8.85 -8.03
N SER A 150 0.72 -9.28 -7.69
CA SER A 150 -0.54 -8.63 -8.08
C SER A 150 -1.56 -8.74 -6.96
N LYS A 151 -2.46 -7.75 -6.88
CA LYS A 151 -3.54 -7.72 -5.91
C LYS A 151 -4.85 -7.43 -6.64
N LYS A 152 -5.87 -8.24 -6.37
CA LYS A 152 -7.23 -7.97 -6.81
C LYS A 152 -7.87 -7.01 -5.81
N TRP A 153 -8.40 -5.90 -6.30
CA TRP A 153 -9.16 -4.94 -5.52
C TRP A 153 -10.62 -5.05 -5.94
N ILE A 154 -11.49 -5.12 -4.95
CA ILE A 154 -12.92 -5.05 -5.13
C ILE A 154 -13.37 -3.89 -4.23
N LEU A 155 -14.02 -2.91 -4.85
CA LEU A 155 -14.54 -1.72 -4.20
C LEU A 155 -16.06 -1.76 -4.28
N GLU A 156 -16.71 -1.80 -3.12
CA GLU A 156 -18.17 -1.66 -3.04
C GLU A 156 -18.55 -0.19 -2.93
N PRO A 157 -19.66 0.21 -3.57
CA PRO A 157 -20.17 1.56 -3.41
C PRO A 157 -20.70 1.81 -1.99
N PRO A 158 -20.69 3.07 -1.53
CA PRO A 158 -21.35 3.45 -0.29
C PRO A 158 -22.87 3.26 -0.41
N ILE A 159 -23.53 3.06 0.72
CA ILE A 159 -24.96 2.66 0.76
C ILE A 159 -25.87 3.74 0.17
N GLU A 160 -25.47 5.00 0.26
CA GLU A 160 -26.15 6.19 -0.24
C GLU A 160 -26.40 6.13 -1.75
N CYS A 161 -25.57 5.41 -2.50
CA CYS A 161 -25.72 5.24 -3.95
C CYS A 161 -25.86 3.78 -4.39
N TYR A 162 -26.28 2.88 -3.50
CA TYR A 162 -26.35 1.44 -3.76
C TYR A 162 -27.07 1.04 -5.07
N PHE A 163 -28.11 1.78 -5.47
CA PHE A 163 -28.88 1.51 -6.69
C PHE A 163 -28.32 2.17 -7.96
N THR A 164 -27.33 3.05 -7.84
CA THR A 164 -26.80 3.85 -8.95
C THR A 164 -25.33 3.56 -9.22
N CYS A 165 -24.54 3.49 -8.15
CA CYS A 165 -23.13 3.14 -8.22
C CYS A 165 -22.95 1.65 -8.49
N LYS A 166 -21.84 1.29 -9.14
CA LYS A 166 -21.49 -0.09 -9.46
C LYS A 166 -20.27 -0.51 -8.65
N ARG A 167 -20.23 -1.78 -8.26
CA ARG A 167 -19.00 -2.42 -7.78
C ARG A 167 -17.89 -2.19 -8.79
N PHE A 168 -16.74 -1.77 -8.30
CA PHE A 168 -15.53 -1.65 -9.09
C PHE A 168 -14.58 -2.79 -8.75
N GLU A 169 -14.04 -3.45 -9.77
CA GLU A 169 -13.11 -4.56 -9.61
C GLU A 169 -11.92 -4.37 -10.54
N ILE A 170 -10.70 -4.46 -9.99
CA ILE A 170 -9.48 -4.33 -10.78
C ILE A 170 -8.35 -5.17 -10.21
N THR A 171 -7.53 -5.74 -11.08
CA THR A 171 -6.26 -6.35 -10.68
C THR A 171 -5.13 -5.33 -10.84
N VAL A 172 -4.57 -4.91 -9.71
CA VAL A 172 -3.38 -4.06 -9.63
C VAL A 172 -2.16 -4.96 -9.76
N ILE A 173 -1.31 -4.69 -10.74
CA ILE A 173 -0.11 -5.47 -11.05
C ILE A 173 1.16 -4.68 -10.73
N LYS A 174 2.33 -5.33 -10.72
CA LYS A 174 3.64 -4.67 -10.58
C LYS A 174 3.72 -3.37 -11.38
N LYS A 175 4.32 -2.32 -10.79
CA LYS A 175 4.51 -0.98 -11.41
C LYS A 175 3.22 -0.17 -11.59
N THR A 176 2.20 -0.48 -10.80
CA THR A 176 0.91 0.19 -10.81
C THR A 176 0.66 0.88 -9.47
N ILE A 177 0.03 2.04 -9.52
CA ILE A 177 -0.51 2.73 -8.35
C ILE A 177 -2.03 2.70 -8.44
N GLY A 178 -2.67 2.21 -7.38
CA GLY A 178 -4.10 2.42 -7.17
C GLY A 178 -4.32 3.62 -6.24
N ILE A 179 -5.28 4.46 -6.57
CA ILE A 179 -5.69 5.63 -5.80
C ILE A 179 -7.09 5.38 -5.29
N LEU A 180 -7.27 5.62 -4.01
CA LEU A 180 -8.53 5.46 -3.32
C LEU A 180 -8.92 6.83 -2.79
N CYS A 181 -10.06 7.32 -3.25
CA CYS A 181 -10.69 8.43 -2.57
C CYS A 181 -11.19 7.94 -1.20
N CYS A 182 -11.21 8.82 -0.20
CA CYS A 182 -11.75 8.51 1.12
C CYS A 182 -13.13 7.83 0.97
N ASP A 183 -13.41 6.83 1.83
CA ASP A 183 -14.65 6.03 1.87
C ASP A 183 -14.76 4.80 0.95
N LEU A 184 -13.63 4.17 0.59
CA LEU A 184 -13.63 2.97 -0.25
C LEU A 184 -13.49 1.66 0.55
N VAL A 185 -14.19 0.63 0.07
CA VAL A 185 -14.54 -0.60 0.80
C VAL A 185 -13.84 -1.80 0.11
N PHE A 186 -12.78 -2.40 0.70
CA PHE A 186 -11.93 -3.46 0.09
C PHE A 186 -12.33 -4.95 0.24
N ARG A 187 -12.65 -5.71 -0.81
CA ARG A 187 -12.78 -7.19 -0.71
C ARG A 187 -11.52 -7.98 -1.04
#